data_AF-A0AAQ0ZKJ6-F1
#
_entry.id   AF-A0AAQ0ZKJ6-F1
#
_cell.length_a   1.000
_cell.length_b   1.000
_cell.length_c   1.000
_cell.angle_alpha   90.00
_cell.angle_beta   90.00
_cell.angle_gamma   90.00
#
_symmetry.space_group_name_H-M   'P 1'
#
loop_
_entity.id
_entity.type
_entity.pdbx_description
1 polymer ?
#
loop_
_entity_poly.entity_id
_entity_poly.type
_entity_poly.pdbx_seq_one_letter_code
_entity_poly.pdbx_strand_id
1 'polypeptide(L)'
;MRKHRPTIRDHSAEANLFARRAFVGFVFVTLLIGVLLSNLYNIQVIDHQDYQTRSNDNRIKVIPIAPNRGLIYDRNGVLLAENKPVYNLEVIPEDVDDLDKALTAVQQIIDISEQQKADFLDDIKHNRRFKSQVLKSRLNETEVAKFSVNQHKFPGFSIEARLARYYPYGDTLTHALGYVAKLNKKELTKLEAEDQATNYRATHDIGKLGIEKYYEELLHGMVGSQRVEVNNRGRVIRTLSLTPPEPGHDLVLTLDIGLQQIAQHALKDMRGAVVVLDAKDGGVLALYSNPSYDPNLFVHGISSKDYKELLNPDRPLINRTTQGRYAPASTVKPHMAILALEEGLVTEQTKIWDPGFFQIPNVEHKWRDWRRWGHGHVDVYKAIEESCDTYFYDVAYRLGITKISDFMTQFGFGELSGIDIHEETTAIMPSKEWKEARFRESWWRGDTISVGIGQGYWTATPMQIANATNILVNRGLDHPPHLVQVAKKENEVTQINNDEKPPVVLKDPHHWQIALDAMHNTVHKVTGTAHKAFKGATYDPAGKTGTAQVVSIAQGERYDAKSLKERQRDNAIYIGFAPYNDPQIVVSVVVENTGGGSTVGAPIARQLMDYYFSANPIQTAQSDAP
;
A
#
# COMPACT_ATOMS: atom_id res chain seq x y z
N MET A 1 4.74 -71.05 100.07
CA MET A 1 5.85 -70.48 99.27
C MET A 1 6.03 -71.32 98.00
N ARG A 2 5.74 -70.76 96.82
CA ARG A 2 5.92 -71.43 95.51
C ARG A 2 7.31 -71.05 94.97
N LYS A 3 8.22 -72.02 94.79
CA LYS A 3 9.55 -71.81 94.19
C LYS A 3 9.40 -71.60 92.67
N HIS A 4 9.84 -70.46 92.16
CA HIS A 4 10.02 -70.23 90.71
C HIS A 4 11.27 -70.97 90.22
N ARG A 5 11.14 -71.77 89.15
CA ARG A 5 12.28 -72.37 88.43
C ARG A 5 12.98 -71.29 87.60
N PRO A 6 14.33 -71.19 87.62
CA PRO A 6 15.06 -70.32 86.72
C PRO A 6 15.14 -70.94 85.31
N THR A 7 14.85 -70.13 84.29
CA THR A 7 15.07 -70.46 82.88
C THR A 7 16.55 -70.30 82.53
N ILE A 8 17.17 -71.35 82.01
CA ILE A 8 18.56 -71.31 81.53
C ILE A 8 18.57 -70.59 80.18
N ARG A 9 19.28 -69.47 80.08
CA ARG A 9 19.54 -68.76 78.81
C ARG A 9 20.84 -69.25 78.19
N ASP A 10 20.80 -69.61 76.91
CA ASP A 10 21.95 -70.06 76.14
C ASP A 10 22.58 -68.85 75.42
N HIS A 11 23.62 -68.27 76.04
CA HIS A 11 24.32 -67.10 75.53
C HIS A 11 25.06 -67.35 74.20
N SER A 12 25.45 -68.60 73.91
CA SER A 12 26.08 -69.00 72.64
C SER A 12 25.07 -68.98 71.48
N ALA A 13 23.84 -69.42 71.71
CA ALA A 13 22.78 -69.38 70.72
C ALA A 13 22.34 -67.94 70.39
N GLU A 14 22.25 -67.06 71.40
CA GLU A 14 21.93 -65.63 71.21
C GLU A 14 23.03 -64.88 70.44
N ALA A 15 24.31 -65.14 70.76
CA ALA A 15 25.44 -64.52 70.06
C ALA A 15 25.53 -64.95 68.58
N ASN A 16 25.33 -66.23 68.28
CA ASN A 16 25.31 -66.73 66.90
C ASN A 16 24.09 -66.20 66.11
N LEU A 17 22.94 -66.05 66.75
CA LEU A 17 21.76 -65.44 66.14
C LEU A 17 22.02 -63.96 65.79
N PHE A 18 22.67 -63.22 66.69
CA PHE A 18 23.06 -61.82 66.45
C PHE A 18 24.10 -61.71 65.33
N ALA A 19 25.17 -62.51 65.36
CA ALA A 19 26.20 -62.52 64.31
C ALA A 19 25.63 -62.86 62.92
N ARG A 20 24.72 -63.83 62.84
CA ARG A 20 24.03 -64.19 61.60
C ARG A 20 23.11 -63.07 61.11
N ARG A 21 22.38 -62.39 62.01
CA ARG A 21 21.55 -61.21 61.66
C ARG A 21 22.42 -60.04 61.18
N ALA A 22 23.55 -59.79 61.83
CA ALA A 22 24.49 -58.74 61.44
C ALA A 22 25.12 -59.03 60.07
N PHE A 23 25.50 -60.28 59.79
CA PHE A 23 26.04 -60.68 58.49
C PHE A 23 24.99 -60.56 57.37
N VAL A 24 23.77 -61.04 57.60
CA VAL A 24 22.67 -60.88 56.63
C VAL A 24 22.37 -59.40 56.38
N GLY A 25 22.36 -58.58 57.44
CA GLY A 25 22.22 -57.13 57.32
C GLY A 25 23.35 -56.48 56.51
N PHE A 26 24.60 -56.89 56.75
CA PHE A 26 25.76 -56.40 56.02
C PHE A 26 25.71 -56.75 54.52
N VAL A 27 25.36 -57.99 54.19
CA VAL A 27 25.19 -58.43 52.79
C VAL A 27 24.07 -57.65 52.13
N PHE A 28 22.93 -57.47 52.81
CA PHE A 28 21.80 -56.69 52.29
C PHE A 28 22.19 -55.22 52.00
N VAL A 29 22.88 -54.56 52.93
CA VAL A 29 23.38 -53.19 52.75
C VAL A 29 24.38 -53.11 51.61
N THR A 30 25.30 -54.07 51.50
CA THR A 30 26.29 -54.12 50.42
C THR A 30 25.62 -54.25 49.05
N LEU A 31 24.58 -55.08 48.96
CA LEU A 31 23.81 -55.28 47.74
C LEU A 31 23.05 -54.01 47.34
N LEU A 32 22.46 -53.30 48.31
CA LEU A 32 21.83 -51.99 48.08
C LEU A 32 22.83 -50.93 47.60
N ILE A 33 24.04 -50.89 48.16
CA ILE A 33 25.11 -50.00 47.71
C ILE A 33 25.53 -50.37 46.28
N GLY A 34 25.62 -51.65 45.95
CA GLY A 34 25.91 -52.12 44.59
C GLY A 34 24.86 -51.63 43.58
N VAL A 35 23.58 -51.67 43.93
CA VAL A 35 22.50 -51.12 43.10
C VAL A 35 22.65 -49.61 42.91
N LEU A 36 22.98 -48.86 43.97
CA LEU A 36 23.23 -47.42 43.88
C LEU A 36 24.42 -47.08 42.96
N LEU A 37 25.53 -47.80 43.09
CA LEU A 37 26.72 -47.60 42.25
C LEU A 37 26.45 -47.95 40.79
N SER A 38 25.71 -49.03 40.53
CA SER A 38 25.29 -49.39 39.17
C SER A 38 24.41 -48.32 38.55
N ASN A 39 23.48 -47.75 39.34
CA ASN A 39 22.62 -46.67 38.85
C ASN A 39 23.43 -45.38 38.59
N LEU A 40 24.39 -45.06 39.46
CA LEU A 40 25.28 -43.92 39.27
C LEU A 40 26.12 -44.06 37.99
N TYR A 41 26.65 -45.26 37.73
CA TYR A 41 27.39 -45.55 36.50
C TYR A 41 26.50 -45.40 35.27
N ASN A 42 25.24 -45.88 35.34
CA ASN A 42 24.28 -45.74 34.25
C ASN A 42 24.03 -44.26 33.91
N ILE A 43 23.76 -43.43 34.93
CA ILE A 43 23.50 -41.99 34.73
C ILE A 43 24.76 -41.23 34.27
N GLN A 44 25.92 -41.49 34.87
CA GLN A 44 27.12 -40.69 34.61
C GLN A 44 27.92 -41.10 33.38
N VAL A 45 27.84 -42.38 32.96
CA VAL A 45 28.68 -42.93 31.89
C VAL A 45 27.86 -43.32 30.68
N ILE A 46 26.79 -44.09 30.86
CA ILE A 46 25.97 -44.58 29.73
C ILE A 46 25.14 -43.43 29.15
N ASP A 47 24.41 -42.70 30.01
CA ASP A 47 23.51 -41.63 29.60
C ASP A 47 24.17 -40.23 29.63
N HIS A 48 25.50 -40.15 29.74
CA HIS A 48 26.23 -38.88 29.89
C HIS A 48 25.87 -37.85 28.81
N GLN A 49 25.90 -38.28 27.55
CA GLN A 49 25.64 -37.42 26.41
C GLN A 49 24.18 -36.93 26.39
N ASP A 50 23.22 -37.77 26.78
CA ASP A 50 21.81 -37.43 26.86
C ASP A 50 21.54 -36.40 27.97
N TYR A 51 22.07 -36.64 29.18
CA TYR A 51 21.90 -35.70 30.29
C TYR A 51 22.67 -34.39 30.10
N GLN A 52 23.84 -34.44 29.45
CA GLN A 52 24.59 -33.23 29.10
C GLN A 52 23.88 -32.43 28.01
N THR A 53 23.28 -33.08 27.00
CA THR A 53 22.47 -32.42 25.97
C THR A 53 21.23 -31.80 26.58
N ARG A 54 20.48 -32.53 27.43
CA ARG A 54 19.33 -31.97 28.16
C ARG A 54 19.71 -30.83 29.10
N SER A 55 20.87 -30.91 29.75
CA SER A 55 21.40 -29.83 30.60
C SER A 55 21.76 -28.60 29.76
N ASN A 56 22.36 -28.80 28.58
CA ASN A 56 22.67 -27.73 27.64
C ASN A 56 21.40 -27.13 27.04
N ASP A 57 20.38 -27.91 26.67
CA ASP A 57 19.10 -27.40 26.16
C ASP A 57 18.36 -26.57 27.20
N ASN A 58 18.46 -26.94 28.48
CA ASN A 58 17.89 -26.18 29.59
C ASN A 58 18.65 -24.87 29.86
N ARG A 59 19.93 -24.79 29.48
CA ARG A 59 20.82 -23.66 29.78
C ARG A 59 21.06 -22.75 28.58
N ILE A 60 20.96 -23.25 27.35
CA ILE A 60 21.24 -22.54 26.11
C ILE A 60 19.93 -22.19 25.43
N LYS A 61 19.63 -20.89 25.32
CA LYS A 61 18.50 -20.40 24.54
C LYS A 61 18.96 -19.78 23.23
N VAL A 62 18.22 -20.04 22.16
CA VAL A 62 18.36 -19.33 20.88
C VAL A 62 17.37 -18.18 20.85
N ILE A 63 17.87 -16.96 20.80
CA ILE A 63 17.07 -15.74 20.71
C ILE A 63 17.19 -15.20 19.28
N PRO A 64 16.08 -15.03 18.54
CA PRO A 64 16.11 -14.43 17.21
C PRO A 64 16.39 -12.92 17.31
N ILE A 65 17.07 -12.36 16.32
CA ILE A 65 17.39 -10.93 16.23
C ILE A 65 16.75 -10.37 14.97
N ALA A 66 15.90 -9.34 15.13
CA ALA A 66 15.22 -8.72 14.00
C ALA A 66 16.21 -7.98 13.08
N PRO A 67 16.04 -8.07 11.75
CA PRO A 67 16.80 -7.26 10.81
C PRO A 67 16.37 -5.79 10.85
N ASN A 68 17.25 -4.92 10.38
CA ASN A 68 16.88 -3.55 10.08
C ASN A 68 16.09 -3.54 8.77
N ARG A 69 14.87 -3.01 8.82
CA ARG A 69 14.04 -2.84 7.62
C ARG A 69 14.71 -1.86 6.66
N GLY A 70 14.71 -2.16 5.36
CA GLY A 70 15.28 -1.28 4.33
C GLY A 70 14.66 0.11 4.32
N LEU A 71 15.46 1.12 4.02
CA LEU A 71 15.04 2.52 3.91
C LEU A 71 14.37 2.76 2.55
N ILE A 72 13.45 3.73 2.47
CA ILE A 72 12.81 4.10 1.20
C ILE A 72 13.20 5.53 0.86
N TYR A 73 13.71 5.74 -0.35
CA TYR A 73 14.14 7.01 -0.88
C TYR A 73 13.30 7.42 -2.09
N ASP A 74 13.16 8.72 -2.32
CA ASP A 74 12.67 9.28 -3.58
C ASP A 74 13.76 9.23 -4.67
N ARG A 75 13.41 9.61 -5.90
CA ARG A 75 14.34 9.62 -7.04
C ARG A 75 15.55 10.54 -6.86
N ASN A 76 15.45 11.53 -5.96
CA ASN A 76 16.48 12.53 -5.67
C ASN A 76 17.32 12.16 -4.43
N GLY A 77 17.08 10.99 -3.81
CA GLY A 77 17.79 10.52 -2.62
C GLY A 77 17.24 11.02 -1.29
N VAL A 78 16.03 11.58 -1.28
CA VAL A 78 15.36 12.05 -0.05
C VAL A 78 14.70 10.87 0.67
N LEU A 79 14.95 10.73 1.97
CA LEU A 79 14.35 9.68 2.80
C LEU A 79 12.83 9.88 2.95
N LEU A 80 12.07 8.90 2.50
CA LEU A 80 10.60 8.87 2.57
C LEU A 80 10.08 7.95 3.68
N ALA A 81 10.81 6.89 4.01
CA ALA A 81 10.55 6.03 5.16
C ALA A 81 11.87 5.61 5.80
N GLU A 82 11.99 5.87 7.09
CA GLU A 82 13.20 5.59 7.89
C GLU A 82 12.86 4.82 9.17
N ASN A 83 13.89 4.34 9.87
CA ASN A 83 13.72 3.66 11.15
C ASN A 83 14.28 4.53 12.29
N LYS A 84 13.44 4.92 13.25
CA LYS A 84 13.85 5.70 14.42
C LYS A 84 13.89 4.83 15.68
N PRO A 85 14.87 5.04 16.57
CA PRO A 85 14.86 4.41 17.87
C PRO A 85 13.68 4.95 18.69
N VAL A 86 12.84 4.04 19.19
CA VAL A 86 11.78 4.33 20.13
C VAL A 86 12.00 3.54 21.42
N TYR A 87 11.74 4.18 22.55
CA TYR A 87 11.79 3.55 23.86
C TYR A 87 10.40 3.05 24.23
N ASN A 88 10.31 1.76 24.57
CA ASN A 88 9.08 1.12 25.01
C ASN A 88 9.23 0.69 26.47
N LEU A 89 8.18 0.87 27.26
CA LEU A 89 8.07 0.22 28.56
C LEU A 89 7.49 -1.18 28.33
N GLU A 90 8.24 -2.20 28.70
CA GLU A 90 7.81 -3.59 28.61
C GLU A 90 7.74 -4.24 29.98
N VAL A 91 6.95 -5.31 30.07
CA VAL A 91 6.82 -6.12 31.28
C VAL A 91 6.73 -7.60 30.95
N ILE A 92 7.39 -8.42 31.76
CA ILE A 92 7.22 -9.87 31.80
C ILE A 92 6.27 -10.17 32.96
N PRO A 93 4.98 -10.47 32.71
CA PRO A 93 3.98 -10.59 33.78
C PRO A 93 4.34 -11.61 34.86
N GLU A 94 5.04 -12.67 34.50
CA GLU A 94 5.46 -13.73 35.44
C GLU A 94 6.60 -13.34 36.37
N ASP A 95 7.34 -12.27 36.05
CA ASP A 95 8.39 -11.72 36.92
C ASP A 95 7.83 -10.65 37.89
N VAL A 96 6.52 -10.43 37.87
CA VAL A 96 5.79 -9.44 38.71
C VAL A 96 4.89 -10.18 39.70
N ASP A 97 5.06 -9.92 41.00
CA ASP A 97 4.25 -10.58 42.04
C ASP A 97 2.77 -10.18 41.98
N ASP A 98 2.49 -8.87 41.92
CA ASP A 98 1.14 -8.30 41.84
C ASP A 98 1.09 -7.29 40.69
N LEU A 99 0.60 -7.75 39.54
CA LEU A 99 0.61 -6.99 38.30
C LEU A 99 -0.27 -5.74 38.38
N ASP A 100 -1.48 -5.84 38.93
CA ASP A 100 -2.40 -4.70 39.04
C ASP A 100 -1.84 -3.59 39.94
N LYS A 101 -1.23 -3.98 41.07
CA LYS A 101 -0.57 -3.04 41.97
C LYS A 101 0.66 -2.41 41.33
N ALA A 102 1.48 -3.21 40.63
CA ALA A 102 2.66 -2.71 39.93
C ALA A 102 2.27 -1.72 38.82
N LEU A 103 1.27 -2.05 37.99
CA LEU A 103 0.75 -1.16 36.94
C LEU A 103 0.24 0.17 37.53
N THR A 104 -0.47 0.12 38.66
CA THR A 104 -0.95 1.32 39.35
C THR A 104 0.19 2.18 39.89
N ALA A 105 1.28 1.56 40.36
CA ALA A 105 2.47 2.27 40.81
C ALA A 105 3.27 2.86 39.63
N VAL A 106 3.35 2.17 38.49
CA VAL A 106 3.97 2.69 37.26
C VAL A 106 3.17 3.88 36.71
N GLN A 107 1.84 3.84 36.76
CA GLN A 107 0.95 4.95 36.39
C GLN A 107 1.23 6.26 37.15
N GLN A 108 1.81 6.19 38.36
CA GLN A 108 2.19 7.39 39.11
C GLN A 108 3.46 8.07 38.57
N ILE A 109 4.24 7.38 37.75
CA ILE A 109 5.55 7.82 37.25
C ILE A 109 5.48 8.15 35.76
N ILE A 110 4.79 7.29 35.00
CA ILE A 110 4.58 7.40 33.56
C ILE A 110 3.08 7.57 33.32
N ASP A 111 2.73 8.48 32.41
CA ASP A 111 1.34 8.72 32.03
C ASP A 111 0.80 7.52 31.24
N ILE A 112 0.01 6.67 31.90
CA ILE A 112 -0.66 5.51 31.27
C ILE A 112 -2.15 5.64 31.57
N SER A 113 -2.94 5.78 30.53
CA SER A 113 -4.40 5.88 30.66
C SER A 113 -5.02 4.58 31.17
N GLU A 114 -6.16 4.68 31.84
CA GLU A 114 -6.93 3.49 32.27
C GLU A 114 -7.32 2.60 31.10
N GLN A 115 -7.58 3.17 29.91
CA GLN A 115 -7.86 2.40 28.70
C GLN A 115 -6.64 1.58 28.28
N GLN A 116 -5.45 2.18 28.23
CA GLN A 116 -4.22 1.45 27.88
C GLN A 116 -3.93 0.31 28.87
N LYS A 117 -4.16 0.54 30.16
CA LYS A 117 -4.03 -0.50 31.19
C LYS A 117 -5.02 -1.65 30.98
N ALA A 118 -6.29 -1.33 30.69
CA ALA A 118 -7.32 -2.32 30.43
C ALA A 118 -7.02 -3.14 29.18
N ASP A 119 -6.63 -2.49 28.08
CA ASP A 119 -6.24 -3.14 26.83
C ASP A 119 -5.03 -4.05 27.05
N PHE A 120 -4.03 -3.59 27.79
CA PHE A 120 -2.84 -4.36 28.14
C PHE A 120 -3.17 -5.62 28.96
N LEU A 121 -4.02 -5.50 29.98
CA LEU A 121 -4.46 -6.63 30.81
C LEU A 121 -5.27 -7.66 30.01
N ASP A 122 -6.04 -7.21 29.00
CA ASP A 122 -6.74 -8.13 28.11
C ASP A 122 -5.81 -8.83 27.12
N ASP A 123 -4.83 -8.10 26.57
CA ASP A 123 -3.81 -8.64 25.68
C ASP A 123 -2.99 -9.75 26.35
N ILE A 124 -2.59 -9.59 27.61
CA ILE A 124 -1.80 -10.60 28.35
C ILE A 124 -2.53 -11.96 28.43
N LYS A 125 -3.86 -11.97 28.60
CA LYS A 125 -4.64 -13.21 28.72
C LYS A 125 -4.53 -14.10 27.47
N HIS A 126 -4.30 -13.48 26.32
CA HIS A 126 -4.25 -14.13 25.03
C HIS A 126 -2.82 -14.41 24.54
N ASN A 127 -1.81 -13.91 25.26
CA ASN A 127 -0.41 -14.03 24.90
C ASN A 127 0.26 -15.24 25.57
N ARG A 128 1.39 -15.67 24.99
CA ARG A 128 2.18 -16.78 25.56
C ARG A 128 2.85 -16.32 26.86
N ARG A 129 2.83 -17.19 27.87
CA ARG A 129 3.51 -16.97 29.16
C ARG A 129 5.03 -16.78 28.99
N PHE A 130 5.63 -16.04 29.92
CA PHE A 130 7.07 -15.74 30.02
C PHE A 130 7.64 -14.97 28.83
N LYS A 131 6.82 -14.13 28.19
CA LYS A 131 7.24 -13.22 27.13
C LYS A 131 7.08 -11.77 27.56
N SER A 132 8.06 -10.95 27.21
CA SER A 132 7.98 -9.50 27.37
C SER A 132 6.82 -8.95 26.53
N GLN A 133 5.97 -8.14 27.15
CA GLN A 133 4.82 -7.48 26.52
C GLN A 133 4.98 -5.97 26.64
N VAL A 134 4.70 -5.24 25.56
CA VAL A 134 4.78 -3.78 25.56
C VAL A 134 3.57 -3.21 26.31
N LEU A 135 3.84 -2.48 27.39
CA LEU A 135 2.82 -1.75 28.15
C LEU A 135 2.56 -0.36 27.57
N LYS A 136 3.63 0.37 27.24
CA LYS A 136 3.54 1.69 26.60
C LYS A 136 4.64 1.86 25.57
N SER A 137 4.26 2.25 24.36
CA SER A 137 5.18 2.58 23.27
C SER A 137 5.50 4.07 23.24
N ARG A 138 6.67 4.45 22.69
CA ARG A 138 7.12 5.85 22.51
C ARG A 138 7.20 6.65 23.81
N LEU A 139 7.94 6.14 24.78
CA LEU A 139 8.33 6.92 25.95
C LEU A 139 9.14 8.13 25.50
N ASN A 140 8.79 9.31 26.00
CA ASN A 140 9.63 10.49 25.83
C ASN A 140 10.86 10.42 26.75
N GLU A 141 11.89 11.21 26.48
CA GLU A 141 13.14 11.20 27.26
C GLU A 141 12.92 11.45 28.76
N THR A 142 11.91 12.26 29.10
CA THR A 142 11.56 12.54 30.51
C THR A 142 10.95 11.32 31.18
N GLU A 143 10.07 10.57 30.51
CA GLU A 143 9.49 9.32 31.00
C GLU A 143 10.55 8.23 31.13
N VAL A 144 11.44 8.11 30.14
CA VAL A 144 12.59 7.21 30.19
C VAL A 144 13.42 7.51 31.43
N ALA A 145 13.83 8.77 31.64
CA ALA A 145 14.62 9.17 32.80
C ALA A 145 13.89 8.91 34.13
N LYS A 146 12.60 9.28 34.24
CA LYS A 146 11.77 9.08 35.44
C LYS A 146 11.64 7.60 35.80
N PHE A 147 11.47 6.74 34.81
CA PHE A 147 11.36 5.31 35.04
C PHE A 147 12.72 4.67 35.34
N SER A 148 13.78 5.01 34.60
CA SER A 148 15.13 4.46 34.82
C SER A 148 15.63 4.65 36.26
N VAL A 149 15.39 5.82 36.87
CA VAL A 149 15.79 6.05 38.28
C VAL A 149 14.96 5.23 39.28
N ASN A 150 13.75 4.81 38.91
CA ASN A 150 12.86 3.99 39.73
C ASN A 150 12.83 2.51 39.32
N GLN A 151 13.55 2.10 38.28
CA GLN A 151 13.45 0.75 37.69
C GLN A 151 13.73 -0.36 38.72
N HIS A 152 14.63 -0.11 39.67
CA HIS A 152 14.93 -1.04 40.78
C HIS A 152 13.70 -1.38 41.66
N LYS A 153 12.63 -0.58 41.62
CA LYS A 153 11.37 -0.79 42.36
C LYS A 153 10.35 -1.63 41.60
N PHE A 154 10.58 -1.87 40.30
CA PHE A 154 9.63 -2.56 39.42
C PHE A 154 10.28 -3.81 38.82
N PRO A 155 10.43 -4.90 39.59
CA PRO A 155 10.84 -6.19 39.05
C PRO A 155 9.92 -6.60 37.88
N GLY A 156 10.49 -7.16 36.82
CA GLY A 156 9.75 -7.59 35.63
C GLY A 156 9.49 -6.48 34.59
N PHE A 157 9.74 -5.20 34.92
CA PHE A 157 9.61 -4.08 33.98
C PHE A 157 10.96 -3.62 33.45
N SER A 158 11.03 -3.34 32.15
CA SER A 158 12.24 -2.84 31.48
C SER A 158 11.90 -1.77 30.44
N ILE A 159 12.85 -0.86 30.21
CA ILE A 159 12.81 0.00 29.03
C ILE A 159 13.62 -0.71 27.95
N GLU A 160 12.96 -0.99 26.83
CA GLU A 160 13.59 -1.58 25.65
C GLU A 160 13.64 -0.54 24.53
N ALA A 161 14.81 -0.38 23.92
CA ALA A 161 14.98 0.43 22.73
C ALA A 161 14.76 -0.45 21.49
N ARG A 162 13.79 -0.10 20.66
CA ARG A 162 13.52 -0.80 19.40
C ARG A 162 13.51 0.20 18.26
N LEU A 163 13.86 -0.26 17.07
CA LEU A 163 13.65 0.53 15.86
C LEU A 163 12.17 0.44 15.46
N ALA A 164 11.57 1.59 15.19
CA ALA A 164 10.25 1.68 14.62
C ALA A 164 10.25 2.51 13.35
N ARG A 165 9.34 2.17 12.45
CA ARG A 165 9.19 2.85 11.17
C ARG A 165 8.70 4.28 11.37
N TYR A 166 9.21 5.22 10.60
CA TYR A 166 8.83 6.63 10.65
C TYR A 166 8.73 7.19 9.23
N TYR A 167 7.65 7.93 8.98
CA TYR A 167 7.37 8.56 7.68
C TYR A 167 7.47 10.08 7.85
N PRO A 168 8.58 10.72 7.41
CA PRO A 168 8.82 12.15 7.63
C PRO A 168 7.77 13.07 6.98
N TYR A 169 7.18 12.62 5.87
CA TYR A 169 6.21 13.39 5.09
C TYR A 169 4.74 13.05 5.41
N GLY A 170 4.49 12.24 6.46
CA GLY A 170 3.15 11.99 6.97
C GLY A 170 2.13 11.65 5.88
N ASP A 171 1.07 12.46 5.80
CA ASP A 171 -0.09 12.24 4.94
C ASP A 171 0.17 12.47 3.43
N THR A 172 1.31 13.04 3.05
CA THR A 172 1.67 13.30 1.65
C THR A 172 1.87 12.00 0.84
N LEU A 173 2.31 10.91 1.48
CA LEU A 173 2.76 9.69 0.81
C LEU A 173 1.97 8.43 1.18
N THR A 174 0.94 8.56 1.99
CA THR A 174 0.25 7.45 2.65
C THR A 174 -0.22 6.36 1.69
N HIS A 175 -0.86 6.70 0.58
CA HIS A 175 -1.39 5.69 -0.34
C HIS A 175 -0.37 5.12 -1.30
N ALA A 176 0.74 5.83 -1.53
CA ALA A 176 1.84 5.35 -2.37
C ALA A 176 2.75 4.41 -1.57
N LEU A 177 3.31 4.89 -0.45
CA LEU A 177 4.20 4.11 0.39
C LEU A 177 3.46 3.09 1.25
N GLY A 178 2.31 3.48 1.77
CA GLY A 178 1.64 2.77 2.84
C GLY A 178 2.33 2.87 4.17
N TYR A 179 2.06 1.89 5.01
CA TYR A 179 2.61 1.82 6.34
C TYR A 179 2.81 0.39 6.81
N VAL A 180 3.74 0.21 7.74
CA VAL A 180 3.84 -0.99 8.56
C VAL A 180 2.99 -0.85 9.82
N ALA A 181 2.46 -1.96 10.30
CA ALA A 181 1.82 -2.02 11.61
C ALA A 181 1.90 -3.44 12.18
N LYS A 182 1.53 -3.58 13.46
CA LYS A 182 1.59 -4.84 14.20
C LYS A 182 0.97 -6.02 13.42
N LEU A 183 1.67 -7.15 13.45
CA LEU A 183 1.21 -8.42 12.89
C LEU A 183 -0.09 -8.87 13.55
N ASN A 184 -1.08 -9.21 12.72
CA ASN A 184 -2.33 -9.82 13.18
C ASN A 184 -2.32 -11.34 12.99
N LYS A 185 -3.30 -12.04 13.57
CA LYS A 185 -3.40 -13.50 13.50
C LYS A 185 -3.51 -14.03 12.05
N LYS A 186 -4.19 -13.31 11.16
CA LYS A 186 -4.36 -13.73 9.77
C LYS A 186 -3.04 -13.70 9.01
N GLU A 187 -2.24 -12.65 9.22
CA GLU A 187 -0.91 -12.52 8.63
C GLU A 187 0.04 -13.57 9.19
N LEU A 188 -0.02 -13.87 10.49
CA LEU A 188 0.79 -14.95 11.05
C LEU A 188 0.47 -16.30 10.39
N THR A 189 -0.81 -16.64 10.23
CA THR A 189 -1.21 -17.86 9.52
C THR A 189 -0.80 -17.86 8.05
N LYS A 190 -0.84 -16.69 7.39
CA LYS A 190 -0.35 -16.54 6.00
C LYS A 190 1.16 -16.81 5.92
N LEU A 191 1.94 -16.20 6.80
CA LEU A 191 3.40 -16.40 6.88
C LEU A 191 3.76 -17.85 7.22
N GLU A 192 2.95 -18.54 8.04
CA GLU A 192 3.11 -19.98 8.30
C GLU A 192 2.84 -20.82 7.03
N ALA A 193 1.83 -20.46 6.24
CA ALA A 193 1.51 -21.14 4.99
C ALA A 193 2.53 -20.89 3.87
N GLU A 194 3.24 -19.76 3.92
CA GLU A 194 4.29 -19.36 2.97
C GLU A 194 5.71 -19.75 3.43
N ASP A 195 5.83 -20.56 4.49
CA ASP A 195 7.10 -20.96 5.13
C ASP A 195 7.99 -19.78 5.60
N GLN A 196 7.42 -18.57 5.70
CA GLN A 196 8.10 -17.35 6.15
C GLN A 196 8.07 -17.16 7.66
N ALA A 197 7.27 -17.91 8.41
CA ALA A 197 7.12 -17.75 9.86
C ALA A 197 8.45 -17.77 10.64
N THR A 198 9.46 -18.52 10.16
CA THR A 198 10.80 -18.53 10.76
C THR A 198 11.50 -17.19 10.63
N ASN A 199 11.38 -16.54 9.46
CA ASN A 199 11.98 -15.23 9.20
C ASN A 199 11.27 -14.09 9.94
N TYR A 200 10.09 -14.31 10.52
CA TYR A 200 9.36 -13.30 11.30
C TYR A 200 9.41 -13.55 12.82
N ARG A 201 10.25 -14.47 13.31
CA ARG A 201 10.28 -14.84 14.74
C ARG A 201 10.67 -13.71 15.70
N ALA A 202 11.41 -12.71 15.22
CA ALA A 202 11.77 -11.51 15.98
C ALA A 202 11.06 -10.23 15.49
N THR A 203 10.29 -10.33 14.40
CA THR A 203 9.63 -9.19 13.77
C THR A 203 8.18 -9.13 14.23
N HIS A 204 7.72 -7.94 14.61
CA HIS A 204 6.39 -7.74 15.18
C HIS A 204 5.48 -6.89 14.29
N ASP A 205 6.02 -6.30 13.24
CA ASP A 205 5.34 -5.40 12.32
C ASP A 205 5.51 -5.90 10.88
N ILE A 206 4.54 -5.59 10.03
CA ILE A 206 4.52 -5.96 8.60
C ILE A 206 3.87 -4.84 7.79
N GLY A 207 4.30 -4.66 6.54
CA GLY A 207 3.67 -3.76 5.58
C GLY A 207 2.19 -4.10 5.36
N LYS A 208 1.32 -3.07 5.43
CA LYS A 208 -0.15 -3.23 5.34
C LYS A 208 -0.74 -2.80 4.01
N LEU A 209 -0.12 -1.83 3.35
CA LEU A 209 -0.54 -1.31 2.04
C LEU A 209 0.65 -0.66 1.32
N GLY A 210 0.45 -0.30 0.06
CA GLY A 210 1.44 0.44 -0.75
C GLY A 210 2.74 -0.35 -0.95
N ILE A 211 3.81 0.40 -1.20
CA ILE A 211 5.18 -0.13 -1.38
C ILE A 211 5.65 -0.95 -0.18
N GLU A 212 5.32 -0.53 1.04
CA GLU A 212 5.69 -1.23 2.28
C GLU A 212 5.19 -2.68 2.26
N LYS A 213 3.99 -2.93 1.70
CA LYS A 213 3.44 -4.29 1.60
C LYS A 213 3.86 -5.02 0.33
N TYR A 214 3.90 -4.34 -0.80
CA TYR A 214 4.25 -4.97 -2.07
C TYR A 214 5.68 -5.49 -2.07
N TYR A 215 6.62 -4.70 -1.54
CA TYR A 215 8.03 -5.07 -1.40
C TYR A 215 8.41 -5.53 0.00
N GLU A 216 7.44 -6.09 0.77
CA GLU A 216 7.67 -6.53 2.15
C GLU A 216 8.87 -7.48 2.25
N GLU A 217 8.98 -8.45 1.33
CA GLU A 217 10.07 -9.44 1.35
C GLU A 217 11.45 -8.80 1.18
N LEU A 218 11.58 -7.82 0.26
CA LEU A 218 12.83 -7.10 0.04
C LEU A 218 13.15 -6.17 1.21
N LEU A 219 12.15 -5.45 1.72
CA LEU A 219 12.30 -4.48 2.81
C LEU A 219 12.57 -5.14 4.15
N HIS A 220 12.02 -6.34 4.41
CA HIS A 220 12.14 -7.00 5.71
C HIS A 220 13.57 -7.42 6.03
N GLY A 221 14.27 -8.08 5.09
CA GLY A 221 15.59 -8.68 5.32
C GLY A 221 15.50 -10.08 5.96
N MET A 222 16.60 -10.53 6.57
CA MET A 222 16.68 -11.87 7.18
C MET A 222 17.01 -11.83 8.67
N VAL A 223 16.23 -12.56 9.47
CA VAL A 223 16.42 -12.67 10.92
C VAL A 223 17.71 -13.40 11.27
N GLY A 224 18.48 -12.77 12.15
CA GLY A 224 19.66 -13.34 12.77
C GLY A 224 19.32 -14.16 14.00
N SER A 225 20.32 -14.72 14.66
CA SER A 225 20.13 -15.43 15.92
C SER A 225 21.32 -15.31 16.85
N GLN A 226 21.07 -15.28 18.15
CA GLN A 226 22.11 -15.40 19.17
C GLN A 226 21.82 -16.61 20.07
N ARG A 227 22.87 -17.37 20.36
CA ARG A 227 22.83 -18.43 21.38
C ARG A 227 23.32 -17.84 22.69
N VAL A 228 22.49 -17.87 23.72
CA VAL A 228 22.80 -17.31 25.04
C VAL A 228 22.72 -18.36 26.12
N GLU A 229 23.61 -18.27 27.10
CA GLU A 229 23.55 -19.06 28.33
C GLU A 229 22.64 -18.35 29.33
N VAL A 230 21.57 -19.00 29.80
CA VAL A 230 20.64 -18.45 30.78
C VAL A 230 20.77 -19.13 32.14
N ASN A 231 20.52 -18.38 33.21
CA ASN A 231 20.45 -18.94 34.56
C ASN A 231 19.09 -19.62 34.83
N ASN A 232 18.94 -20.21 36.02
CA ASN A 232 17.70 -20.84 36.49
C ASN A 232 16.49 -19.89 36.56
N ARG A 233 16.69 -18.58 36.47
CA ARG A 233 15.65 -17.54 36.40
C ARG A 233 15.46 -16.99 34.97
N GLY A 234 16.07 -17.62 33.96
CA GLY A 234 15.94 -17.22 32.56
C GLY A 234 16.74 -15.98 32.14
N ARG A 235 17.56 -15.39 33.03
CA ARG A 235 18.38 -14.22 32.70
C ARG A 235 19.61 -14.62 31.89
N VAL A 236 19.94 -13.82 30.89
CA VAL A 236 21.14 -13.99 30.05
C VAL A 236 22.40 -13.75 30.89
N ILE A 237 23.29 -14.73 30.94
CA ILE A 237 24.61 -14.65 31.58
C ILE A 237 25.65 -14.19 30.56
N ARG A 238 25.68 -14.84 29.39
CA ARG A 238 26.62 -14.54 28.30
C ARG A 238 26.11 -15.02 26.94
N THR A 239 26.63 -14.41 25.89
CA THR A 239 26.42 -14.83 24.51
C THR A 239 27.48 -15.85 24.11
N LEU A 240 27.04 -17.01 23.62
CA LEU A 240 27.89 -18.13 23.16
C LEU A 240 28.24 -18.01 21.68
N SER A 241 27.28 -17.59 20.85
CA SER A 241 27.48 -17.36 19.42
C SER A 241 26.47 -16.35 18.90
N LEU A 242 26.85 -15.57 17.88
CA LEU A 242 26.00 -14.59 17.21
C LEU A 242 26.08 -14.81 15.70
N THR A 243 24.91 -14.96 15.08
CA THR A 243 24.71 -14.83 13.63
C THR A 243 23.97 -13.52 13.43
N PRO A 244 24.63 -12.46 12.89
CA PRO A 244 23.99 -11.17 12.72
C PRO A 244 22.81 -11.28 11.74
N PRO A 245 21.74 -10.48 11.93
CA PRO A 245 20.68 -10.37 10.93
C PRO A 245 21.20 -9.70 9.66
N GLU A 246 20.57 -9.99 8.52
CA GLU A 246 20.84 -9.26 7.29
C GLU A 246 19.78 -8.16 7.09
N PRO A 247 20.19 -6.90 6.89
CA PRO A 247 19.26 -5.82 6.66
C PRO A 247 18.47 -6.03 5.36
N GLY A 248 17.26 -5.47 5.32
CA GLY A 248 16.47 -5.38 4.09
C GLY A 248 17.11 -4.47 3.05
N HIS A 249 16.60 -4.54 1.82
CA HIS A 249 17.04 -3.71 0.71
C HIS A 249 16.48 -2.31 0.86
N ASP A 250 17.33 -1.31 0.64
CA ASP A 250 16.91 0.06 0.47
C ASP A 250 16.25 0.22 -0.91
N LEU A 251 15.06 0.82 -0.96
CA LEU A 251 14.34 1.06 -2.21
C LEU A 251 14.52 2.52 -2.64
N VAL A 252 14.82 2.74 -3.92
CA VAL A 252 14.76 4.07 -4.54
C VAL A 252 13.57 4.10 -5.47
N LEU A 253 12.67 5.04 -5.20
CA LEU A 253 11.43 5.20 -5.95
C LEU A 253 11.61 6.15 -7.14
N THR A 254 10.69 6.08 -8.09
CA THR A 254 10.50 7.04 -9.19
C THR A 254 9.81 8.32 -8.72
N LEU A 255 9.16 8.29 -7.54
CA LEU A 255 8.48 9.44 -6.94
C LEU A 255 9.43 10.63 -6.74
N ASP A 256 8.89 11.83 -6.99
CA ASP A 256 9.49 13.10 -6.61
C ASP A 256 8.66 13.71 -5.47
N ILE A 257 9.30 13.89 -4.31
CA ILE A 257 8.58 14.36 -3.12
C ILE A 257 8.01 15.78 -3.29
N GLY A 258 8.68 16.64 -4.07
CA GLY A 258 8.21 17.98 -4.32
C GLY A 258 6.96 17.99 -5.19
N LEU A 259 6.92 17.17 -6.26
CA LEU A 259 5.70 17.00 -7.06
C LEU A 259 4.53 16.48 -6.23
N GLN A 260 4.79 15.50 -5.34
CA GLN A 260 3.78 14.96 -4.44
C GLN A 260 3.21 16.03 -3.50
N GLN A 261 4.07 16.90 -2.95
CA GLN A 261 3.64 18.04 -2.12
C GLN A 261 2.86 19.09 -2.92
N ILE A 262 3.23 19.35 -4.18
CA ILE A 262 2.44 20.22 -5.06
C ILE A 262 1.06 19.60 -5.34
N ALA A 263 0.97 18.28 -5.55
CA ALA A 263 -0.32 17.60 -5.70
C ALA A 263 -1.22 17.77 -4.46
N GLN A 264 -0.65 17.59 -3.26
CA GLN A 264 -1.33 17.85 -1.99
C GLN A 264 -1.79 19.31 -1.87
N HIS A 265 -0.90 20.26 -2.15
CA HIS A 265 -1.21 21.68 -2.09
C HIS A 265 -2.28 22.09 -3.12
N ALA A 266 -2.29 21.48 -4.30
CA ALA A 266 -3.24 21.81 -5.36
C ALA A 266 -4.64 21.26 -5.07
N LEU A 267 -4.75 20.08 -4.44
CA LEU A 267 -6.05 19.50 -4.05
C LEU A 267 -6.64 20.14 -2.79
N LYS A 268 -5.82 20.59 -1.82
CA LYS A 268 -6.28 21.21 -0.55
C LYS A 268 -7.36 20.34 0.12
N ASP A 269 -8.57 20.86 0.29
CA ASP A 269 -9.71 20.18 0.92
C ASP A 269 -10.57 19.40 -0.10
N MET A 270 -10.22 19.42 -1.39
CA MET A 270 -11.02 18.76 -2.43
C MET A 270 -10.72 17.26 -2.49
N ARG A 271 -11.77 16.43 -2.42
CA ARG A 271 -11.65 14.99 -2.67
C ARG A 271 -11.16 14.77 -4.10
N GLY A 272 -10.11 13.99 -4.29
CA GLY A 272 -9.53 13.82 -5.62
C GLY A 272 -8.29 12.95 -5.64
N ALA A 273 -7.72 12.83 -6.83
CA ALA A 273 -6.54 12.04 -7.13
C ALA A 273 -5.69 12.73 -8.20
N VAL A 274 -4.39 12.61 -8.07
CA VAL A 274 -3.39 13.04 -9.04
C VAL A 274 -2.45 11.88 -9.31
N VAL A 275 -2.22 11.61 -10.59
CA VAL A 275 -1.19 10.69 -11.07
C VAL A 275 -0.31 11.45 -12.06
N VAL A 276 1.00 11.41 -11.86
CA VAL A 276 2.00 11.92 -12.79
C VAL A 276 2.93 10.79 -13.15
N LEU A 277 3.06 10.49 -14.44
CA LEU A 277 3.95 9.48 -14.99
C LEU A 277 5.09 10.17 -15.74
N ASP A 278 6.28 9.59 -15.69
CA ASP A 278 7.32 9.83 -16.68
C ASP A 278 6.86 9.20 -17.99
N ALA A 279 6.85 10.01 -19.05
CA ALA A 279 6.34 9.58 -20.34
C ALA A 279 7.23 8.51 -20.98
N LYS A 280 8.52 8.43 -20.62
CA LYS A 280 9.50 7.60 -21.33
C LYS A 280 9.54 6.16 -20.83
N ASP A 281 9.31 5.94 -19.54
CA ASP A 281 9.44 4.62 -18.91
C ASP A 281 8.25 4.22 -18.03
N GLY A 282 7.24 5.09 -17.85
CA GLY A 282 6.09 4.81 -16.99
C GLY A 282 6.37 4.99 -15.50
N GLY A 283 7.54 5.50 -15.11
CA GLY A 283 7.88 5.77 -13.71
C GLY A 283 6.87 6.74 -13.07
N VAL A 284 6.29 6.37 -11.94
CA VAL A 284 5.28 7.18 -11.24
C VAL A 284 5.95 8.29 -10.46
N LEU A 285 5.93 9.52 -10.99
CA LEU A 285 6.55 10.69 -10.37
C LEU A 285 5.71 11.27 -9.22
N ALA A 286 4.38 11.13 -9.30
CA ALA A 286 3.48 11.46 -8.21
C ALA A 286 2.24 10.57 -8.23
N LEU A 287 1.80 10.13 -7.05
CA LEU A 287 0.61 9.32 -6.84
C LEU A 287 -0.07 9.78 -5.55
N TYR A 288 -0.97 10.76 -5.68
CA TYR A 288 -1.56 11.42 -4.53
C TYR A 288 -3.08 11.26 -4.51
N SER A 289 -3.63 10.89 -3.36
CA SER A 289 -5.06 10.69 -3.11
C SER A 289 -5.51 11.53 -1.91
N ASN A 290 -6.58 12.29 -2.08
CA ASN A 290 -7.10 13.22 -1.07
C ASN A 290 -8.58 12.95 -0.76
N PRO A 291 -9.04 13.04 0.51
CA PRO A 291 -8.25 13.27 1.73
C PRO A 291 -7.28 12.12 2.03
N SER A 292 -6.14 12.47 2.63
CA SER A 292 -5.15 11.52 3.14
C SER A 292 -5.18 11.47 4.68
N TYR A 293 -4.23 10.76 5.28
CA TYR A 293 -4.09 10.59 6.72
C TYR A 293 -2.65 10.25 7.10
N ASP A 294 -2.24 10.55 8.33
CA ASP A 294 -0.87 10.27 8.79
C ASP A 294 -0.64 8.76 9.03
N PRO A 295 0.27 8.09 8.28
CA PRO A 295 0.60 6.68 8.46
C PRO A 295 1.30 6.39 9.80
N ASN A 296 1.95 7.39 10.42
CA ASN A 296 2.63 7.22 11.70
C ASN A 296 1.67 6.86 12.85
N LEU A 297 0.36 7.11 12.68
CA LEU A 297 -0.67 6.69 13.63
C LEU A 297 -0.78 5.15 13.72
N PHE A 298 -0.43 4.43 12.67
CA PHE A 298 -0.59 2.97 12.60
C PHE A 298 0.63 2.18 13.07
N VAL A 299 1.83 2.74 12.93
CA VAL A 299 3.10 2.06 13.25
C VAL A 299 3.10 1.45 14.66
N HIS A 300 2.54 2.16 15.63
CA HIS A 300 2.53 1.74 17.03
C HIS A 300 1.16 1.25 17.53
N GLY A 301 0.23 1.01 16.61
CA GLY A 301 -1.17 0.76 16.93
C GLY A 301 -1.96 2.07 17.03
N ILE A 302 -2.89 2.25 16.08
CA ILE A 302 -3.78 3.40 16.04
C ILE A 302 -4.81 3.34 17.17
N SER A 303 -5.12 4.48 17.79
CA SER A 303 -6.16 4.53 18.81
C SER A 303 -7.55 4.30 18.19
N SER A 304 -8.48 3.72 18.96
CA SER A 304 -9.86 3.53 18.53
C SER A 304 -10.56 4.85 18.15
N LYS A 305 -10.15 5.96 18.77
CA LYS A 305 -10.67 7.30 18.47
C LYS A 305 -10.19 7.75 17.09
N ASP A 306 -8.88 7.78 16.86
CA ASP A 306 -8.29 8.27 15.62
C ASP A 306 -8.71 7.38 14.43
N TYR A 307 -8.75 6.06 14.63
CA TYR A 307 -9.23 5.14 13.60
C TYR A 307 -10.69 5.42 13.21
N LYS A 308 -11.55 5.75 14.18
CA LYS A 308 -12.95 6.10 13.91
C LYS A 308 -13.09 7.42 13.14
N GLU A 309 -12.18 8.37 13.33
CA GLU A 309 -12.15 9.62 12.56
C GLU A 309 -11.80 9.38 11.08
N LEU A 310 -11.00 8.34 10.79
CA LEU A 310 -10.67 7.92 9.42
C LEU A 310 -11.82 7.19 8.71
N LEU A 311 -12.79 6.66 9.45
CA LEU A 311 -13.99 6.02 8.90
C LEU A 311 -15.07 7.04 8.48
N ASN A 312 -14.67 8.27 8.21
CA ASN A 312 -15.58 9.35 7.84
C ASN A 312 -16.16 9.16 6.40
N PRO A 313 -17.24 9.90 6.07
CA PRO A 313 -17.90 9.77 4.77
C PRO A 313 -17.04 10.16 3.56
N ASP A 314 -15.94 10.89 3.74
CA ASP A 314 -15.00 11.29 2.69
C ASP A 314 -13.93 10.22 2.43
N ARG A 315 -13.92 9.12 3.19
CA ARG A 315 -13.16 7.90 2.92
C ARG A 315 -11.66 8.15 2.65
N PRO A 316 -10.90 8.71 3.61
CA PRO A 316 -9.47 8.94 3.47
C PRO A 316 -8.64 7.64 3.34
N LEU A 317 -9.17 6.51 3.81
CA LEU A 317 -8.49 5.21 3.70
C LEU A 317 -8.42 4.66 2.27
N ILE A 318 -9.24 5.16 1.34
CA ILE A 318 -9.27 4.68 -0.05
C ILE A 318 -8.16 5.36 -0.86
N ASN A 319 -7.37 4.56 -1.57
CA ASN A 319 -6.48 5.09 -2.58
C ASN A 319 -7.27 5.44 -3.86
N ARG A 320 -7.59 6.72 -4.05
CA ARG A 320 -8.39 7.15 -5.21
C ARG A 320 -7.66 7.00 -6.54
N THR A 321 -6.32 6.98 -6.56
CA THR A 321 -5.56 6.88 -7.81
C THR A 321 -5.71 5.51 -8.47
N THR A 322 -5.85 4.44 -7.68
CA THR A 322 -5.90 3.05 -8.14
C THR A 322 -7.18 2.30 -7.78
N GLN A 323 -7.98 2.81 -6.84
CA GLN A 323 -9.26 2.19 -6.42
C GLN A 323 -10.47 3.09 -6.69
N GLY A 324 -10.25 4.39 -6.94
CA GLY A 324 -11.31 5.32 -7.31
C GLY A 324 -11.89 4.94 -8.66
N ARG A 325 -13.19 4.61 -8.71
CA ARG A 325 -13.90 4.26 -9.94
C ARG A 325 -14.71 5.45 -10.41
N TYR A 326 -14.25 6.08 -11.48
CA TYR A 326 -14.90 7.26 -12.06
C TYR A 326 -15.26 6.97 -13.51
N ALA A 327 -16.33 7.57 -14.02
CA ALA A 327 -16.51 7.59 -15.47
C ALA A 327 -15.34 8.41 -16.06
N PRO A 328 -14.54 7.86 -16.99
CA PRO A 328 -13.42 8.62 -17.57
C PRO A 328 -13.91 9.84 -18.36
N ALA A 329 -15.18 9.84 -18.79
CA ALA A 329 -15.81 10.93 -19.50
C ALA A 329 -15.01 11.32 -20.77
N SER A 330 -14.99 12.60 -21.12
CA SER A 330 -14.41 13.09 -22.37
C SER A 330 -12.88 12.87 -22.51
N THR A 331 -12.19 12.32 -21.52
CA THR A 331 -10.75 11.99 -21.65
C THR A 331 -10.47 10.84 -22.62
N VAL A 332 -11.47 9.98 -22.89
CA VAL A 332 -11.32 8.84 -23.83
C VAL A 332 -11.57 9.22 -25.30
N LYS A 333 -12.01 10.45 -25.57
CA LYS A 333 -12.34 10.92 -26.92
C LYS A 333 -11.18 10.82 -27.92
N PRO A 334 -9.92 11.12 -27.56
CA PRO A 334 -8.78 10.87 -28.44
C PRO A 334 -8.68 9.40 -28.87
N HIS A 335 -8.82 8.45 -27.94
CA HIS A 335 -8.82 7.02 -28.22
C HIS A 335 -10.00 6.59 -29.11
N MET A 336 -11.20 7.10 -28.82
CA MET A 336 -12.40 6.86 -29.62
C MET A 336 -12.26 7.39 -31.06
N ALA A 337 -11.58 8.52 -31.23
CA ALA A 337 -11.32 9.10 -32.55
C ALA A 337 -10.36 8.23 -33.36
N ILE A 338 -9.30 7.72 -32.74
CA ILE A 338 -8.37 6.77 -33.38
C ILE A 338 -9.13 5.54 -33.86
N LEU A 339 -9.96 4.93 -33.01
CA LEU A 339 -10.77 3.77 -33.41
C LEU A 339 -11.69 4.08 -34.61
N ALA A 340 -12.32 5.25 -34.61
CA ALA A 340 -13.20 5.64 -35.71
C ALA A 340 -12.45 5.82 -37.03
N LEU A 341 -11.22 6.34 -36.99
CA LEU A 341 -10.33 6.48 -38.13
C LEU A 341 -9.83 5.11 -38.62
N GLU A 342 -9.37 4.25 -37.70
CA GLU A 342 -8.88 2.88 -37.98
C GLU A 342 -9.94 1.97 -38.62
N GLU A 343 -11.21 2.19 -38.29
CA GLU A 343 -12.34 1.47 -38.85
C GLU A 343 -12.88 2.12 -40.14
N GLY A 344 -12.23 3.19 -40.62
CA GLY A 344 -12.63 3.93 -41.83
C GLY A 344 -14.01 4.58 -41.73
N LEU A 345 -14.51 4.79 -40.52
CA LEU A 345 -15.83 5.36 -40.27
C LEU A 345 -15.85 6.86 -40.54
N VAL A 346 -14.74 7.52 -40.23
CA VAL A 346 -14.50 8.94 -40.44
C VAL A 346 -13.11 9.12 -41.04
N THR A 347 -12.92 10.26 -41.69
CA THR A 347 -11.63 10.77 -42.16
C THR A 347 -11.41 12.13 -41.51
N GLU A 348 -10.22 12.69 -41.64
CA GLU A 348 -9.93 14.07 -41.21
C GLU A 348 -10.89 15.11 -41.81
N GLN A 349 -11.38 14.86 -43.03
CA GLN A 349 -12.29 15.77 -43.74
C GLN A 349 -13.77 15.48 -43.45
N THR A 350 -14.10 14.38 -42.76
CA THR A 350 -15.47 14.03 -42.44
C THR A 350 -16.06 15.04 -41.45
N LYS A 351 -17.13 15.72 -41.87
CA LYS A 351 -17.85 16.69 -41.04
C LYS A 351 -19.21 16.16 -40.64
N ILE A 352 -19.47 16.12 -39.34
CA ILE A 352 -20.76 15.76 -38.75
C ILE A 352 -21.46 17.04 -38.30
N TRP A 353 -22.76 17.15 -38.56
CA TRP A 353 -23.57 18.27 -38.09
C TRP A 353 -24.02 18.03 -36.64
N ASP A 354 -23.64 18.93 -35.74
CA ASP A 354 -24.06 18.92 -34.34
C ASP A 354 -25.11 20.03 -34.08
N PRO A 355 -26.40 19.68 -33.90
CA PRO A 355 -27.46 20.59 -33.50
C PRO A 355 -27.59 20.76 -31.96
N GLY A 356 -26.66 20.20 -31.18
CA GLY A 356 -26.68 20.19 -29.71
C GLY A 356 -27.24 18.90 -29.10
N PHE A 357 -27.56 17.90 -29.93
CA PHE A 357 -28.00 16.58 -29.48
C PHE A 357 -27.83 15.52 -30.57
N PHE A 358 -27.73 14.27 -30.15
CA PHE A 358 -27.83 13.07 -30.97
C PHE A 358 -29.12 12.32 -30.67
N GLN A 359 -29.71 11.71 -31.70
CA GLN A 359 -30.94 10.92 -31.59
C GLN A 359 -30.84 9.70 -32.50
N ILE A 360 -31.06 8.52 -31.93
CA ILE A 360 -31.14 7.28 -32.72
C ILE A 360 -32.38 7.37 -33.62
N PRO A 361 -32.30 6.97 -34.90
CA PRO A 361 -33.46 6.94 -35.78
C PRO A 361 -34.63 6.17 -35.17
N ASN A 362 -35.83 6.75 -35.21
CA ASN A 362 -37.08 6.20 -34.65
C ASN A 362 -37.10 6.02 -33.13
N VAL A 363 -36.21 6.69 -32.37
CA VAL A 363 -36.22 6.71 -30.91
C VAL A 363 -36.39 8.15 -30.44
N GLU A 364 -37.35 8.44 -29.56
CA GLU A 364 -37.62 9.82 -29.09
C GLU A 364 -36.53 10.38 -28.17
N HIS A 365 -35.76 9.52 -27.51
CA HIS A 365 -34.73 9.92 -26.56
C HIS A 365 -33.58 10.69 -27.24
N LYS A 366 -33.20 11.82 -26.64
CA LYS A 366 -32.11 12.68 -27.10
C LYS A 366 -30.95 12.64 -26.12
N TRP A 367 -29.79 12.26 -26.61
CA TRP A 367 -28.51 12.41 -25.91
C TRP A 367 -27.98 13.80 -26.19
N ARG A 368 -27.76 14.59 -25.14
CA ARG A 368 -27.46 16.02 -25.26
C ARG A 368 -25.97 16.24 -25.36
N ASP A 369 -25.60 17.24 -26.13
CA ASP A 369 -24.27 17.81 -26.11
C ASP A 369 -24.17 18.83 -24.96
N TRP A 370 -22.97 18.98 -24.38
CA TRP A 370 -22.70 20.00 -23.37
C TRP A 370 -22.98 21.43 -23.88
N ARG A 371 -22.85 21.66 -25.20
CA ARG A 371 -23.20 22.91 -25.88
C ARG A 371 -24.61 22.84 -26.45
N ARG A 372 -25.55 23.52 -25.78
CA ARG A 372 -26.99 23.49 -26.08
C ARG A 372 -27.38 23.76 -27.54
N TRP A 373 -26.68 24.65 -28.22
CA TRP A 373 -26.95 25.05 -29.62
C TRP A 373 -26.11 24.27 -30.64
N GLY A 374 -25.33 23.32 -30.15
CA GLY A 374 -24.39 22.55 -30.94
C GLY A 374 -23.16 23.34 -31.38
N HIS A 375 -22.26 22.60 -32.01
CA HIS A 375 -20.98 23.06 -32.53
C HIS A 375 -21.03 23.36 -34.03
N GLY A 376 -22.18 23.14 -34.70
CA GLY A 376 -22.32 23.27 -36.14
C GLY A 376 -21.67 22.10 -36.87
N HIS A 377 -20.93 22.35 -37.96
CA HIS A 377 -20.11 21.28 -38.56
C HIS A 377 -18.85 21.03 -37.73
N VAL A 378 -18.61 19.75 -37.43
CA VAL A 378 -17.54 19.25 -36.57
C VAL A 378 -16.76 18.16 -37.31
N ASP A 379 -15.46 18.38 -37.47
CA ASP A 379 -14.49 17.36 -37.88
C ASP A 379 -13.83 16.73 -36.64
N VAL A 380 -12.97 15.72 -36.85
CA VAL A 380 -12.34 14.96 -35.76
C VAL A 380 -11.50 15.86 -34.83
N TYR A 381 -10.79 16.84 -35.39
CA TYR A 381 -9.99 17.80 -34.62
C TYR A 381 -10.90 18.65 -33.73
N LYS A 382 -11.90 19.31 -34.30
CA LYS A 382 -12.85 20.14 -33.57
C LYS A 382 -13.64 19.33 -32.52
N ALA A 383 -13.93 18.06 -32.81
CA ALA A 383 -14.63 17.18 -31.88
C ALA A 383 -13.86 16.98 -30.57
N ILE A 384 -12.53 16.83 -30.65
CA ILE A 384 -11.66 16.67 -29.48
C ILE A 384 -11.41 18.05 -28.83
N GLU A 385 -11.08 19.07 -29.63
CA GLU A 385 -10.76 20.44 -29.20
C GLU A 385 -11.87 21.10 -28.37
N GLU A 386 -13.09 21.11 -28.91
CA GLU A 386 -14.27 21.65 -28.25
C GLU A 386 -15.05 20.55 -27.49
N SER A 387 -14.52 19.33 -27.45
CA SER A 387 -15.11 18.21 -26.71
C SER A 387 -16.57 17.92 -27.11
N CYS A 388 -16.92 18.00 -28.38
CA CYS A 388 -18.29 17.76 -28.88
C CYS A 388 -18.75 16.33 -28.58
N ASP A 389 -19.85 16.16 -27.85
CA ASP A 389 -20.40 14.86 -27.49
C ASP A 389 -21.17 14.23 -28.66
N THR A 390 -21.93 15.04 -29.41
CA THR A 390 -22.73 14.57 -30.56
C THR A 390 -21.89 13.81 -31.59
N TYR A 391 -20.68 14.27 -31.87
CA TYR A 391 -19.75 13.58 -32.76
C TYR A 391 -19.45 12.15 -32.26
N PHE A 392 -19.14 12.00 -30.98
CA PHE A 392 -18.78 10.72 -30.39
C PHE A 392 -19.99 9.81 -30.10
N TYR A 393 -21.18 10.38 -29.92
CA TYR A 393 -22.43 9.61 -29.89
C TYR A 393 -22.69 8.92 -31.23
N ASP A 394 -22.54 9.64 -32.35
CA ASP A 394 -22.68 9.07 -33.70
C ASP A 394 -21.61 8.00 -33.99
N VAL A 395 -20.35 8.30 -33.65
CA VAL A 395 -19.25 7.34 -33.76
C VAL A 395 -19.53 6.06 -32.97
N ALA A 396 -19.91 6.18 -31.69
CA ALA A 396 -20.16 5.01 -30.85
C ALA A 396 -21.37 4.20 -31.32
N TYR A 397 -22.43 4.87 -31.80
CA TYR A 397 -23.58 4.20 -32.40
C TYR A 397 -23.17 3.32 -33.60
N ARG A 398 -22.31 3.85 -34.48
CA ARG A 398 -21.90 3.14 -35.71
C ARG A 398 -20.84 2.06 -35.47
N LEU A 399 -19.93 2.25 -34.51
CA LEU A 399 -18.93 1.26 -34.13
C LEU A 399 -19.54 0.05 -33.41
N GLY A 400 -20.46 0.31 -32.47
CA GLY A 400 -21.00 -0.71 -31.58
C GLY A 400 -20.04 -1.09 -30.44
N ILE A 401 -20.59 -1.64 -29.35
CA ILE A 401 -19.83 -1.86 -28.10
C ILE A 401 -18.66 -2.82 -28.24
N THR A 402 -18.77 -3.87 -29.06
CA THR A 402 -17.71 -4.91 -29.16
C THR A 402 -16.41 -4.32 -29.69
N LYS A 403 -16.46 -3.53 -30.78
CA LYS A 403 -15.26 -2.87 -31.30
C LYS A 403 -14.67 -1.87 -30.30
N ILE A 404 -15.54 -1.15 -29.58
CA ILE A 404 -15.11 -0.19 -28.56
C ILE A 404 -14.43 -0.92 -27.40
N SER A 405 -15.03 -1.98 -26.85
CA SER A 405 -14.43 -2.74 -25.75
C SER A 405 -13.09 -3.34 -26.16
N ASP A 406 -13.03 -4.02 -27.31
CA ASP A 406 -11.83 -4.74 -27.74
C ASP A 406 -10.65 -3.79 -27.99
N PHE A 407 -10.93 -2.59 -28.52
CA PHE A 407 -9.91 -1.58 -28.73
C PHE A 407 -9.51 -0.87 -27.44
N MET A 408 -10.46 -0.50 -26.58
CA MET A 408 -10.17 0.22 -25.33
C MET A 408 -9.45 -0.64 -24.31
N THR A 409 -9.68 -1.95 -24.29
CA THR A 409 -8.92 -2.90 -23.46
C THR A 409 -7.43 -2.89 -23.82
N GLN A 410 -7.05 -2.70 -25.09
CA GLN A 410 -5.64 -2.59 -25.50
C GLN A 410 -4.93 -1.36 -24.89
N PHE A 411 -5.67 -0.34 -24.45
CA PHE A 411 -5.15 0.80 -23.69
C PHE A 411 -5.17 0.57 -22.17
N GLY A 412 -5.45 -0.65 -21.70
CA GLY A 412 -5.46 -1.03 -20.29
C GLY A 412 -6.79 -0.78 -19.55
N PHE A 413 -7.85 -0.32 -20.23
CA PHE A 413 -9.14 -0.14 -19.58
C PHE A 413 -9.79 -1.49 -19.25
N GLY A 414 -10.21 -1.68 -18.01
CA GLY A 414 -10.80 -2.95 -17.56
C GLY A 414 -9.77 -3.97 -17.05
N GLU A 415 -8.48 -3.62 -17.09
CA GLU A 415 -7.37 -4.46 -16.62
C GLU A 415 -6.58 -3.77 -15.50
N LEU A 416 -5.77 -4.52 -14.76
CA LEU A 416 -4.84 -3.93 -13.80
C LEU A 416 -3.72 -3.20 -14.56
N SER A 417 -3.34 -2.00 -14.11
CA SER A 417 -2.33 -1.20 -14.80
C SER A 417 -0.97 -1.88 -14.81
N GLY A 418 -0.66 -2.65 -13.76
CA GLY A 418 0.65 -3.25 -13.53
C GLY A 418 1.47 -2.53 -12.46
N ILE A 419 0.89 -1.51 -11.81
CA ILE A 419 1.55 -0.82 -10.71
C ILE A 419 1.93 -1.77 -9.57
N ASP A 420 3.08 -1.50 -8.98
CA ASP A 420 3.71 -2.22 -7.87
C ASP A 420 3.08 -1.89 -6.50
N ILE A 421 1.75 -1.87 -6.45
CA ILE A 421 0.94 -1.88 -5.23
C ILE A 421 -0.23 -2.86 -5.37
N HIS A 422 -0.66 -3.47 -4.25
CA HIS A 422 -1.77 -4.44 -4.30
C HIS A 422 -3.15 -3.79 -4.27
N GLU A 423 -3.24 -2.53 -3.85
CA GLU A 423 -4.50 -1.81 -3.67
C GLU A 423 -5.00 -1.23 -5.01
N GLU A 424 -5.33 -2.10 -5.97
CA GLU A 424 -5.81 -1.71 -7.30
C GLU A 424 -7.15 -2.38 -7.64
N THR A 425 -7.96 -1.71 -8.47
CA THR A 425 -9.14 -2.31 -9.09
C THR A 425 -9.05 -2.26 -10.61
N THR A 426 -9.56 -3.29 -11.27
CA THR A 426 -9.74 -3.35 -12.73
C THR A 426 -10.76 -2.33 -13.28
N ALA A 427 -11.53 -1.67 -12.42
CA ALA A 427 -12.69 -0.86 -12.80
C ALA A 427 -13.64 -1.62 -13.75
N ILE A 428 -14.22 -0.96 -14.76
CA ILE A 428 -15.19 -1.59 -15.67
C ILE A 428 -15.01 -1.03 -17.08
N MET A 429 -14.48 -1.84 -18.00
CA MET A 429 -14.68 -1.65 -19.44
C MET A 429 -15.92 -2.45 -19.87
N PRO A 430 -17.04 -1.81 -20.23
CA PRO A 430 -18.29 -2.52 -20.46
C PRO A 430 -18.25 -3.29 -21.78
N SER A 431 -18.77 -4.51 -21.74
CA SER A 431 -18.97 -5.37 -22.91
C SER A 431 -20.35 -6.04 -22.85
N LYS A 432 -20.72 -6.76 -23.92
CA LYS A 432 -21.97 -7.53 -23.94
C LYS A 432 -21.96 -8.61 -22.87
N GLU A 433 -20.85 -9.33 -22.78
CA GLU A 433 -20.59 -10.43 -21.84
C GLU A 433 -20.63 -9.93 -20.40
N TRP A 434 -20.04 -8.76 -20.15
CA TRP A 434 -20.08 -8.11 -18.83
C TRP A 434 -21.52 -7.80 -18.41
N LYS A 435 -22.32 -7.19 -19.29
CA LYS A 435 -23.70 -6.80 -18.97
C LYS A 435 -24.58 -8.03 -18.73
N GLU A 436 -24.43 -9.05 -19.56
CA GLU A 436 -25.15 -10.32 -19.40
C GLU A 436 -24.77 -11.03 -18.09
N ALA A 437 -23.49 -11.06 -17.73
CA ALA A 437 -23.04 -11.64 -16.47
C ALA A 437 -23.54 -10.86 -15.24
N ARG A 438 -23.53 -9.51 -15.32
CA ARG A 438 -23.85 -8.64 -14.18
C ARG A 438 -25.35 -8.46 -13.93
N PHE A 439 -26.13 -8.34 -15.00
CA PHE A 439 -27.55 -7.98 -14.95
C PHE A 439 -28.49 -9.04 -15.54
N ARG A 440 -27.97 -10.08 -16.20
CA ARG A 440 -28.77 -11.08 -16.93
C ARG A 440 -29.61 -10.46 -18.06
N GLU A 441 -29.09 -9.40 -18.68
CA GLU A 441 -29.73 -8.68 -19.77
C GLU A 441 -28.81 -8.58 -20.99
N SER A 442 -29.41 -8.58 -22.18
CA SER A 442 -28.70 -8.30 -23.43
C SER A 442 -28.29 -6.82 -23.54
N TRP A 443 -27.31 -6.54 -24.40
CA TRP A 443 -26.85 -5.19 -24.68
C TRP A 443 -27.83 -4.43 -25.58
N TRP A 444 -28.29 -3.25 -25.14
CA TRP A 444 -29.15 -2.38 -25.96
C TRP A 444 -28.29 -1.39 -26.75
N ARG A 445 -28.74 -1.01 -27.96
CA ARG A 445 -28.01 -0.01 -28.77
C ARG A 445 -27.86 1.34 -28.05
N GLY A 446 -28.84 1.71 -27.21
CA GLY A 446 -28.80 2.92 -26.40
C GLY A 446 -27.69 2.92 -25.34
N ASP A 447 -27.29 1.75 -24.84
CA ASP A 447 -26.22 1.63 -23.84
C ASP A 447 -24.86 2.05 -24.42
N THR A 448 -24.65 1.83 -25.72
CA THR A 448 -23.40 2.19 -26.41
C THR A 448 -23.19 3.70 -26.52
N ILE A 449 -24.28 4.49 -26.59
CA ILE A 449 -24.19 5.92 -26.88
C ILE A 449 -23.38 6.64 -25.79
N SER A 450 -23.71 6.38 -24.52
CA SER A 450 -23.00 7.00 -23.39
C SER A 450 -21.57 6.51 -23.26
N VAL A 451 -21.26 5.28 -23.69
CA VAL A 451 -19.88 4.74 -23.71
C VAL A 451 -19.01 5.54 -24.66
N GLY A 452 -19.55 6.07 -25.77
CA GLY A 452 -18.83 6.90 -26.73
C GLY A 452 -18.16 8.14 -26.15
N ILE A 453 -18.68 8.64 -25.04
CA ILE A 453 -18.12 9.79 -24.31
C ILE A 453 -17.53 9.39 -22.96
N GLY A 454 -17.23 8.10 -22.76
CA GLY A 454 -16.65 7.60 -21.50
C GLY A 454 -17.62 7.60 -20.32
N GLN A 455 -18.92 7.49 -20.55
CA GLN A 455 -19.97 7.42 -19.52
C GLN A 455 -20.82 6.13 -19.65
N GLY A 456 -21.94 6.07 -18.93
CA GLY A 456 -22.80 4.87 -18.87
C GLY A 456 -22.22 3.86 -17.89
N TYR A 457 -21.95 2.65 -18.37
CA TYR A 457 -21.36 1.58 -17.55
C TYR A 457 -19.83 1.66 -17.42
N TRP A 458 -19.18 2.53 -18.20
CA TRP A 458 -17.73 2.65 -18.18
C TRP A 458 -17.23 3.35 -16.92
N THR A 459 -16.38 2.67 -16.18
CA THR A 459 -15.60 3.26 -15.09
C THR A 459 -14.12 2.94 -15.27
N ALA A 460 -13.26 3.88 -14.92
CA ALA A 460 -11.80 3.76 -14.94
C ALA A 460 -11.20 4.38 -13.67
N THR A 461 -9.98 3.97 -13.35
CA THR A 461 -9.18 4.60 -12.30
C THR A 461 -8.34 5.75 -12.86
N PRO A 462 -7.97 6.76 -12.04
CA PRO A 462 -7.02 7.79 -12.47
C PRO A 462 -5.71 7.23 -13.03
N MET A 463 -5.23 6.11 -12.46
CA MET A 463 -4.06 5.37 -12.95
C MET A 463 -4.28 4.76 -14.33
N GLN A 464 -5.41 4.08 -14.58
CA GLN A 464 -5.76 3.57 -15.92
C GLN A 464 -5.86 4.70 -16.94
N ILE A 465 -6.45 5.83 -16.56
CA ILE A 465 -6.55 7.02 -17.43
C ILE A 465 -5.16 7.60 -17.74
N ALA A 466 -4.26 7.64 -16.76
CA ALA A 466 -2.88 8.07 -16.94
C ALA A 466 -2.12 7.11 -17.88
N ASN A 467 -2.22 5.79 -17.66
CA ASN A 467 -1.55 4.80 -18.49
C ASN A 467 -2.07 4.81 -19.94
N ALA A 468 -3.38 4.85 -20.13
CA ALA A 468 -3.99 4.98 -21.46
C ALA A 468 -3.52 6.23 -22.21
N THR A 469 -3.29 7.33 -21.47
CA THR A 469 -2.71 8.56 -22.03
C THR A 469 -1.23 8.37 -22.36
N ASN A 470 -0.47 7.68 -21.51
CA ASN A 470 0.93 7.36 -21.75
C ASN A 470 1.13 6.51 -23.03
N ILE A 471 0.28 5.49 -23.22
CA ILE A 471 0.27 4.67 -24.44
C ILE A 471 -0.02 5.52 -25.68
N LEU A 472 -0.99 6.43 -25.60
CA LEU A 472 -1.33 7.35 -26.69
C LEU A 472 -0.15 8.26 -27.04
N VAL A 473 0.49 8.84 -26.04
CA VAL A 473 1.63 9.76 -26.17
C VAL A 473 2.85 9.05 -26.77
N ASN A 474 3.07 7.79 -26.40
CA ASN A 474 4.14 6.95 -26.96
C ASN A 474 3.73 6.16 -28.20
N ARG A 475 2.65 6.57 -28.88
CA ARG A 475 2.21 5.98 -30.17
C ARG A 475 2.03 4.45 -30.11
N GLY A 476 1.53 3.95 -28.99
CA GLY A 476 1.19 2.56 -28.77
C GLY A 476 2.12 1.78 -27.85
N LEU A 477 3.29 2.29 -27.48
CA LEU A 477 4.15 1.62 -26.50
C LEU A 477 3.51 1.64 -25.11
N ASP A 478 3.40 0.48 -24.47
CA ASP A 478 2.81 0.31 -23.13
C ASP A 478 3.90 0.00 -22.11
N HIS A 479 4.39 1.06 -21.48
CA HIS A 479 5.31 1.00 -20.34
C HIS A 479 4.48 0.96 -19.04
N PRO A 480 4.42 -0.18 -18.33
CA PRO A 480 3.60 -0.30 -17.14
C PRO A 480 4.02 0.70 -16.06
N PRO A 481 3.05 1.35 -15.38
CA PRO A 481 3.35 2.28 -14.30
C PRO A 481 4.09 1.58 -13.16
N HIS A 482 5.12 2.21 -12.59
CA HIS A 482 5.87 1.65 -11.47
C HIS A 482 6.46 2.70 -10.52
N LEU A 483 6.52 2.37 -9.23
CA LEU A 483 7.02 3.23 -8.17
C LEU A 483 8.47 2.92 -7.80
N VAL A 484 8.94 1.68 -7.83
CA VAL A 484 10.34 1.32 -7.50
C VAL A 484 11.21 1.29 -8.74
N GLN A 485 12.31 2.03 -8.72
CA GLN A 485 13.34 2.00 -9.78
C GLN A 485 14.43 0.97 -9.46
N VAL A 486 15.00 1.04 -8.26
CA VAL A 486 16.08 0.14 -7.84
C VAL A 486 15.91 -0.34 -6.40
N ALA A 487 16.36 -1.57 -6.15
CA ALA A 487 16.62 -2.11 -4.82
C ALA A 487 18.13 -2.16 -4.59
N LYS A 488 18.59 -1.61 -3.46
CA LYS A 488 19.99 -1.54 -3.07
C LYS A 488 20.24 -2.40 -1.83
N LYS A 489 21.29 -3.21 -1.84
CA LYS A 489 21.79 -3.90 -0.65
C LYS A 489 23.30 -3.76 -0.61
N GLU A 490 23.79 -3.06 0.40
CA GLU A 490 25.22 -2.73 0.53
C GLU A 490 25.76 -2.07 -0.75
N ASN A 491 26.64 -2.74 -1.50
CA ASN A 491 27.21 -2.25 -2.76
C ASN A 491 26.49 -2.80 -4.02
N GLU A 492 25.49 -3.66 -3.85
CA GLU A 492 24.73 -4.25 -4.94
C GLU A 492 23.49 -3.39 -5.25
N VAL A 493 23.30 -3.10 -6.55
CA VAL A 493 22.15 -2.34 -7.05
C VAL A 493 21.43 -3.19 -8.08
N THR A 494 20.18 -3.54 -7.78
CA THR A 494 19.31 -4.33 -8.64
C THR A 494 18.27 -3.40 -9.25
N GLN A 495 18.26 -3.31 -10.58
CA GLN A 495 17.20 -2.61 -11.32
C GLN A 495 15.92 -3.44 -11.24
N ILE A 496 14.81 -2.80 -10.88
CA ILE A 496 13.49 -3.42 -10.90
C ILE A 496 12.88 -3.11 -12.26
N ASN A 497 13.02 -4.05 -13.19
CA ASN A 497 12.44 -3.91 -14.52
C ASN A 497 10.97 -4.33 -14.49
N ASN A 498 10.11 -3.53 -15.12
CA ASN A 498 8.75 -3.95 -15.43
C ASN A 498 8.71 -4.42 -16.86
N ASP A 499 8.22 -5.65 -17.07
CA ASP A 499 8.11 -6.23 -18.40
C ASP A 499 7.16 -5.38 -19.25
N GLU A 500 7.64 -4.89 -20.39
CA GLU A 500 6.83 -4.14 -21.34
C GLU A 500 5.64 -4.98 -21.81
N LYS A 501 4.48 -4.35 -21.88
CA LYS A 501 3.29 -4.98 -22.44
C LYS A 501 3.31 -4.88 -23.96
N PRO A 502 2.63 -5.80 -24.68
CA PRO A 502 2.53 -5.73 -26.13
C PRO A 502 2.00 -4.37 -26.59
N PRO A 503 2.63 -3.70 -27.57
CA PRO A 503 2.22 -2.37 -27.98
C PRO A 503 0.90 -2.40 -28.76
N VAL A 504 0.16 -1.30 -28.69
CA VAL A 504 -1.01 -1.04 -29.54
C VAL A 504 -0.53 -0.67 -30.93
N VAL A 505 -0.83 -1.50 -31.93
CA VAL A 505 -0.42 -1.27 -33.32
C VAL A 505 -1.63 -0.83 -34.15
N LEU A 506 -1.53 0.35 -34.74
CA LEU A 506 -2.53 0.88 -35.67
C LEU A 506 -2.23 0.46 -37.12
N LYS A 507 -3.27 0.35 -37.95
CA LYS A 507 -3.15 0.16 -39.40
C LYS A 507 -2.49 1.37 -40.05
N ASP A 508 -2.88 2.57 -39.64
CA ASP A 508 -2.26 3.82 -40.08
C ASP A 508 -1.66 4.60 -38.89
N PRO A 509 -0.32 4.70 -38.77
CA PRO A 509 0.34 5.47 -37.72
C PRO A 509 -0.02 6.96 -37.71
N HIS A 510 -0.54 7.52 -38.81
CA HIS A 510 -0.97 8.91 -38.88
C HIS A 510 -2.14 9.21 -37.91
N HIS A 511 -2.96 8.22 -37.58
CA HIS A 511 -4.07 8.39 -36.65
C HIS A 511 -3.62 8.79 -35.23
N TRP A 512 -2.42 8.39 -34.80
CA TRP A 512 -1.81 8.90 -33.57
C TRP A 512 -1.62 10.42 -33.63
N GLN A 513 -1.09 10.91 -34.75
CA GLN A 513 -0.78 12.32 -34.94
C GLN A 513 -2.05 13.18 -34.90
N ILE A 514 -3.13 12.74 -35.54
CA ILE A 514 -4.43 13.43 -35.53
C ILE A 514 -4.94 13.63 -34.08
N ALA A 515 -4.89 12.57 -33.26
CA ALA A 515 -5.34 12.64 -31.88
C ALA A 515 -4.46 13.57 -31.03
N LEU A 516 -3.13 13.47 -31.19
CA LEU A 516 -2.15 14.30 -30.47
C LEU A 516 -2.27 15.79 -30.86
N ASP A 517 -2.39 16.11 -32.15
CA ASP A 517 -2.59 17.48 -32.65
C ASP A 517 -3.89 18.07 -32.11
N ALA A 518 -4.97 17.29 -32.04
CA ALA A 518 -6.23 17.76 -31.49
C ALA A 518 -6.16 17.99 -29.96
N MET A 519 -5.40 17.18 -29.23
CA MET A 519 -5.11 17.42 -27.80
C MET A 519 -4.23 18.67 -27.60
N HIS A 520 -3.27 18.93 -28.48
CA HIS A 520 -2.48 20.16 -28.48
C HIS A 520 -3.38 21.38 -28.72
N ASN A 521 -4.23 21.31 -29.74
CA ASN A 521 -5.18 22.37 -30.06
C ASN A 521 -6.18 22.66 -28.93
N THR A 522 -6.54 21.66 -28.12
CA THR A 522 -7.40 21.83 -26.92
C THR A 522 -6.81 22.84 -25.92
N VAL A 523 -5.48 22.97 -25.91
CA VAL A 523 -4.75 23.88 -25.03
C VAL A 523 -4.34 25.17 -25.77
N HIS A 524 -3.96 25.09 -27.04
CA HIS A 524 -3.41 26.25 -27.75
C HIS A 524 -4.46 27.14 -28.44
N LYS A 525 -5.56 26.57 -28.96
CA LYS A 525 -6.60 27.36 -29.63
C LYS A 525 -7.48 28.07 -28.61
N VAL A 526 -7.90 29.30 -28.92
CA VAL A 526 -8.81 30.10 -28.08
C VAL A 526 -10.15 29.41 -27.85
N THR A 527 -10.58 28.56 -28.78
CA THR A 527 -11.80 27.73 -28.69
C THR A 527 -11.62 26.48 -27.84
N GLY A 528 -10.38 26.06 -27.57
CA GLY A 528 -10.05 24.85 -26.83
C GLY A 528 -10.43 24.94 -25.36
N THR A 529 -10.88 23.82 -24.78
CA THR A 529 -11.45 23.80 -23.42
C THR A 529 -10.40 24.07 -22.32
N ALA A 530 -9.13 23.79 -22.57
CA ALA A 530 -8.04 23.95 -21.59
C ALA A 530 -7.23 25.26 -21.77
N HIS A 531 -7.51 26.03 -22.84
CA HIS A 531 -6.72 27.19 -23.22
C HIS A 531 -6.50 28.23 -22.11
N LYS A 532 -7.56 28.52 -21.35
CA LYS A 532 -7.47 29.51 -20.27
C LYS A 532 -6.52 29.09 -19.15
N ALA A 533 -6.44 27.79 -18.84
CA ALA A 533 -5.62 27.28 -17.73
C ALA A 533 -4.12 27.32 -18.07
N PHE A 534 -3.76 27.06 -19.32
CA PHE A 534 -2.36 27.00 -19.78
C PHE A 534 -1.87 28.28 -20.46
N LYS A 535 -2.66 29.36 -20.43
CA LYS A 535 -2.21 30.65 -20.94
C LYS A 535 -0.91 31.08 -20.22
N GLY A 536 0.12 31.38 -20.99
CA GLY A 536 1.43 31.80 -20.47
C GLY A 536 2.27 30.66 -19.86
N ALA A 537 2.01 29.40 -20.20
CA ALA A 537 2.95 28.32 -19.92
C ALA A 537 4.30 28.55 -20.63
N THR A 538 5.40 28.19 -19.97
CA THR A 538 6.78 28.31 -20.50
C THR A 538 7.24 27.08 -21.27
N TYR A 539 6.40 26.04 -21.29
CA TYR A 539 6.56 24.79 -22.01
C TYR A 539 5.38 24.62 -22.98
N ASP A 540 5.41 23.57 -23.80
CA ASP A 540 4.40 23.31 -24.85
C ASP A 540 3.42 22.19 -24.44
N PRO A 541 2.30 22.49 -23.75
CA PRO A 541 1.35 21.50 -23.25
C PRO A 541 0.32 21.01 -24.28
N ALA A 542 -0.07 19.74 -24.15
CA ALA A 542 -1.25 19.17 -24.79
C ALA A 542 -2.14 18.48 -23.74
N GLY A 543 -3.43 18.35 -24.01
CA GLY A 543 -4.32 17.66 -23.08
C GLY A 543 -5.79 17.62 -23.46
N LYS A 544 -6.60 17.07 -22.55
CA LYS A 544 -8.04 16.89 -22.71
C LYS A 544 -8.76 17.03 -21.39
N THR A 545 -9.79 17.87 -21.37
CA THR A 545 -10.70 18.01 -20.22
C THR A 545 -11.80 16.95 -20.27
N GLY A 546 -12.23 16.49 -19.10
CA GLY A 546 -13.40 15.66 -18.87
C GLY A 546 -14.29 16.18 -17.74
N THR A 547 -15.59 15.93 -17.86
CA THR A 547 -16.58 16.20 -16.82
C THR A 547 -17.47 14.97 -16.71
N ALA A 548 -17.39 14.27 -15.57
CA ALA A 548 -18.15 13.05 -15.33
C ALA A 548 -19.39 13.35 -14.49
N GLN A 549 -20.56 13.08 -15.04
CA GLN A 549 -21.84 13.30 -14.36
C GLN A 549 -22.06 12.24 -13.28
N VAL A 550 -22.40 12.69 -12.07
CA VAL A 550 -22.67 11.80 -10.91
C VAL A 550 -24.16 11.44 -10.81
N VAL A 551 -25.04 12.31 -11.32
CA VAL A 551 -26.50 12.10 -11.35
C VAL A 551 -27.05 12.28 -12.76
N SER A 552 -28.05 11.47 -13.11
CA SER A 552 -28.78 11.63 -14.36
C SER A 552 -29.72 12.84 -14.28
N ILE A 553 -29.78 13.62 -15.36
CA ILE A 553 -30.65 14.79 -15.48
C ILE A 553 -31.91 14.36 -16.24
N ALA A 554 -33.09 14.68 -15.68
CA ALA A 554 -34.36 14.36 -16.32
C ALA A 554 -34.54 15.09 -17.66
N GLN A 555 -35.29 14.47 -18.59
CA GLN A 555 -35.58 15.09 -19.88
C GLN A 555 -36.38 16.38 -19.70
N GLY A 556 -35.76 17.49 -20.09
CA GLY A 556 -36.32 18.85 -20.05
C GLY A 556 -35.70 19.72 -18.96
N GLU A 557 -35.01 19.11 -18.00
CA GLU A 557 -34.36 19.81 -16.90
C GLU A 557 -32.94 20.26 -17.24
N ARG A 558 -32.42 21.19 -16.42
CA ARG A 558 -31.10 21.81 -16.57
C ARG A 558 -30.19 21.31 -15.46
N TYR A 559 -28.93 21.09 -15.81
CA TYR A 559 -27.90 20.95 -14.79
C TYR A 559 -27.70 22.30 -14.10
N ASP A 560 -27.91 22.34 -12.79
CA ASP A 560 -27.54 23.48 -11.95
C ASP A 560 -26.74 22.98 -10.74
N ALA A 561 -25.42 23.16 -10.80
CA ALA A 561 -24.52 22.77 -9.72
C ALA A 561 -24.84 23.49 -8.39
N LYS A 562 -25.50 24.66 -8.42
CA LYS A 562 -25.87 25.41 -7.23
C LYS A 562 -27.11 24.83 -6.55
N SER A 563 -27.99 24.14 -7.30
CA SER A 563 -29.17 23.47 -6.75
C SER A 563 -28.91 22.03 -6.30
N LEU A 564 -27.78 21.43 -6.73
CA LEU A 564 -27.39 20.08 -6.35
C LEU A 564 -26.56 20.05 -5.05
N LYS A 565 -26.75 18.99 -4.25
CA LYS A 565 -25.84 18.70 -3.13
C LYS A 565 -24.44 18.50 -3.67
N GLU A 566 -23.41 18.90 -2.93
CA GLU A 566 -22.02 18.81 -3.36
C GLU A 566 -21.70 17.42 -3.95
N ARG A 567 -22.01 16.33 -3.23
CA ARG A 567 -21.79 14.94 -3.66
C ARG A 567 -22.55 14.48 -4.91
N GLN A 568 -23.43 15.32 -5.45
CA GLN A 568 -24.18 15.07 -6.69
C GLN A 568 -23.67 15.93 -7.86
N ARG A 569 -22.69 16.81 -7.60
CA ARG A 569 -22.01 17.58 -8.64
C ARG A 569 -21.04 16.69 -9.41
N ASP A 570 -20.68 17.17 -10.59
CA ASP A 570 -19.85 16.44 -11.53
C ASP A 570 -18.41 16.32 -11.02
N ASN A 571 -17.71 15.28 -11.46
CA ASN A 571 -16.27 15.17 -11.23
C ASN A 571 -15.53 15.87 -12.35
N ALA A 572 -14.55 16.69 -11.98
CA ALA A 572 -13.65 17.36 -12.91
C ALA A 572 -12.48 16.43 -13.22
N ILE A 573 -12.22 16.18 -14.50
CA ILE A 573 -11.13 15.32 -14.95
C ILE A 573 -10.26 16.11 -15.94
N TYR A 574 -8.96 15.93 -15.88
CA TYR A 574 -8.03 16.42 -16.88
C TYR A 574 -6.93 15.40 -17.13
N ILE A 575 -6.62 15.16 -18.39
CA ILE A 575 -5.38 14.49 -18.81
C ILE A 575 -4.53 15.46 -19.62
N GLY A 576 -3.22 15.35 -19.53
CA GLY A 576 -2.32 16.12 -20.37
C GLY A 576 -0.91 15.61 -20.34
N PHE A 577 -0.10 16.10 -21.27
CA PHE A 577 1.32 15.80 -21.35
C PHE A 577 2.09 17.01 -21.85
N ALA A 578 3.39 17.02 -21.59
CA ALA A 578 4.28 18.06 -22.05
C ALA A 578 5.74 17.58 -22.02
N PRO A 579 6.63 18.19 -22.83
CA PRO A 579 6.32 19.01 -24.00
C PRO A 579 5.60 18.23 -25.11
N TYR A 580 4.96 18.92 -26.05
CA TYR A 580 4.21 18.29 -27.13
C TYR A 580 5.08 17.39 -28.04
N ASN A 581 6.26 17.87 -28.43
CA ASN A 581 7.12 17.19 -29.40
C ASN A 581 8.02 16.08 -28.81
N ASP A 582 8.46 16.22 -27.56
CA ASP A 582 9.21 15.19 -26.80
C ASP A 582 8.59 15.09 -25.41
N PRO A 583 7.47 14.37 -25.25
CA PRO A 583 6.78 14.25 -23.98
C PRO A 583 7.70 13.72 -22.87
N GLN A 584 7.74 14.43 -21.75
CA GLN A 584 8.51 14.06 -20.56
C GLN A 584 7.62 13.61 -19.42
N ILE A 585 6.44 14.20 -19.27
CA ILE A 585 5.48 13.82 -18.24
C ILE A 585 4.06 13.70 -18.79
N VAL A 586 3.30 12.78 -18.21
CA VAL A 586 1.85 12.61 -18.39
C VAL A 586 1.17 12.86 -17.05
N VAL A 587 0.11 13.66 -17.05
CA VAL A 587 -0.62 14.05 -15.84
C VAL A 587 -2.09 13.65 -15.99
N SER A 588 -2.63 13.00 -14.96
CA SER A 588 -4.05 12.68 -14.81
C SER A 588 -4.53 13.26 -13.48
N VAL A 589 -5.56 14.11 -13.54
CA VAL A 589 -6.19 14.74 -12.38
C VAL A 589 -7.67 14.39 -12.36
N VAL A 590 -8.15 13.89 -11.24
CA VAL A 590 -9.58 13.69 -10.97
C VAL A 590 -9.93 14.42 -9.67
N VAL A 591 -10.92 15.30 -9.72
CA VAL A 591 -11.47 15.97 -8.54
C VAL A 591 -12.95 15.64 -8.44
N GLU A 592 -13.34 15.06 -7.32
CA GLU A 592 -14.71 14.68 -7.08
C GLU A 592 -15.58 15.92 -6.84
N ASN A 593 -16.76 15.92 -7.45
CA ASN A 593 -17.85 16.81 -7.08
C ASN A 593 -17.57 18.33 -7.16
N THR A 594 -16.56 18.73 -7.91
CA THR A 594 -16.06 20.10 -7.90
C THR A 594 -15.88 20.62 -9.32
N GLY A 595 -16.91 21.29 -9.83
CA GLY A 595 -16.86 22.03 -11.10
C GLY A 595 -16.58 21.15 -12.32
N GLY A 596 -15.99 21.74 -13.35
CA GLY A 596 -15.63 21.03 -14.60
C GLY A 596 -14.13 20.88 -14.79
N GLY A 597 -13.73 19.94 -15.65
CA GLY A 597 -12.33 19.65 -15.97
C GLY A 597 -11.52 20.86 -16.42
N SER A 598 -12.13 21.82 -17.13
CA SER A 598 -11.47 23.05 -17.59
C SER A 598 -11.20 24.07 -16.48
N THR A 599 -12.05 24.13 -15.46
CA THR A 599 -11.98 25.13 -14.38
C THR A 599 -11.23 24.66 -13.14
N VAL A 600 -11.11 23.34 -12.97
CA VAL A 600 -10.51 22.73 -11.75
C VAL A 600 -9.37 21.78 -12.13
N GLY A 601 -9.64 20.75 -12.95
CA GLY A 601 -8.63 19.76 -13.33
C GLY A 601 -7.43 20.35 -14.08
N ALA A 602 -7.67 21.13 -15.13
CA ALA A 602 -6.62 21.75 -15.94
C ALA A 602 -5.73 22.73 -15.14
N PRO A 603 -6.26 23.63 -14.28
CA PRO A 603 -5.43 24.45 -13.39
C PRO A 603 -4.59 23.68 -12.36
N ILE A 604 -5.06 22.52 -11.88
CA ILE A 604 -4.25 21.65 -10.99
C ILE A 604 -3.11 21.02 -11.79
N ALA A 605 -3.40 20.48 -12.97
CA ALA A 605 -2.38 19.93 -13.86
C ALA A 605 -1.34 20.99 -14.28
N ARG A 606 -1.78 22.23 -14.50
CA ARG A 606 -0.90 23.37 -14.78
C ARG A 606 0.11 23.59 -13.65
N GLN A 607 -0.31 23.58 -12.39
CA GLN A 607 0.59 23.76 -11.25
C GLN A 607 1.65 22.66 -11.15
N LEU A 608 1.26 21.40 -11.40
CA LEU A 608 2.18 20.26 -11.39
C LEU A 608 3.22 20.37 -12.51
N MET A 609 2.78 20.68 -13.73
CA MET A 609 3.67 20.85 -14.87
C MET A 609 4.57 22.08 -14.72
N ASP A 610 4.05 23.22 -14.23
CA ASP A 610 4.87 24.41 -13.93
C ASP A 610 6.00 24.08 -12.94
N TYR A 611 5.69 23.35 -11.86
CA TYR A 611 6.71 22.89 -10.91
C TYR A 611 7.75 22.01 -11.59
N TYR A 612 7.32 20.98 -12.34
CA TYR A 612 8.23 20.06 -13.01
C TYR A 612 9.19 20.76 -13.98
N PHE A 613 8.68 21.66 -14.83
CA PHE A 613 9.50 22.39 -15.81
C PHE A 613 10.28 23.56 -15.21
N SER A 614 9.92 24.04 -14.01
CA SER A 614 10.77 24.97 -13.26
C SER A 614 12.01 24.29 -12.69
N ALA A 615 11.88 23.03 -12.26
CA ALA A 615 12.97 22.21 -11.76
C ALA A 615 13.79 21.57 -12.91
N ASN A 616 13.14 21.29 -14.04
CA ASN A 616 13.75 20.72 -15.24
C ASN A 616 13.54 21.64 -16.45
N PRO A 617 14.29 22.75 -16.58
CA PRO A 617 14.15 23.64 -17.72
C PRO A 617 14.42 22.90 -19.03
N ILE A 618 13.52 23.07 -20.01
CA ILE A 618 13.71 22.53 -21.35
C ILE A 618 14.99 23.15 -21.92
N GLN A 619 16.02 22.33 -22.14
CA GLN A 619 17.20 22.77 -22.89
C GLN A 619 16.71 23.07 -24.31
N THR A 620 16.55 24.35 -24.61
CA THR A 620 16.41 24.79 -25.99
C THR A 620 17.74 24.45 -26.66
N ALA A 621 17.74 23.44 -27.53
CA ALA A 621 18.86 23.21 -28.42
C ALA A 621 19.16 24.54 -29.11
N GLN A 622 20.31 25.14 -28.80
CA GLN A 622 20.80 26.29 -29.55
C GLN A 622 20.85 25.84 -31.01
N SER A 623 20.02 26.46 -31.83
CA SER A 623 20.14 26.34 -33.27
C SER A 623 21.44 27.05 -33.67
N ASP A 624 22.54 26.32 -33.66
CA ASP A 624 23.72 26.69 -34.43
C ASP A 624 23.32 26.56 -35.91
N ALA A 625 22.71 27.63 -36.44
CA ALA A 625 22.59 27.82 -37.87
C ALA A 625 23.94 28.31 -38.39
N PRO A 626 24.46 27.75 -39.51
CA PRO A 626 25.70 28.20 -40.13
C PRO A 626 25.62 29.62 -40.70
#